data_AF-J3PIH0-F1
#
_entry.id   AF-J3PIH0-F1
#
_cell.length_a   1.000
_cell.length_b   1.000
_cell.length_c   1.000
_cell.angle_alpha   90.00
_cell.angle_beta   90.00
_cell.angle_gamma   90.00
#
_symmetry.space_group_name_H-M   'P 1'
#
loop_
_entity.id
_entity.type
_entity.pdbx_description
1 polymer ?
#
loop_
_entity_poly.entity_id
_entity_poly.type
_entity_poly.pdbx_seq_one_letter_code
_entity_poly.pdbx_strand_id
1 'polypeptide(L)'
;MRGLGLCEEEFATFAKDTFFRGERRSAAISEDRRWRAERMLQLVCPPRENAHWRVPPLVDPGPAAAQRMAEDWSWDGFKPRYRFQIQNCTFVKDWITCPYFTIEFKRPGPSDDVAVAQVVAAGSIALYNRHRLREEALSVSKAGWKPEDTIALRHYALTFVGPKFVFWILQPLVGPSGAWKCCKTTRLCGADCTDEFGVREMLTWTNEIHR
;
A
#
# COMPACT_ATOMS: atom_id res chain seq x y z
N MET A 1 -1.35 26.47 -2.59
CA MET A 1 -0.73 25.29 -3.23
C MET A 1 -0.50 25.49 -4.73
N ARG A 2 -1.54 25.66 -5.59
CA ARG A 2 -1.33 25.97 -7.04
C ARG A 2 -0.45 27.19 -7.32
N GLY A 3 -0.57 28.25 -6.52
CA GLY A 3 0.20 29.49 -6.70
C GLY A 3 1.68 29.43 -6.29
N LEU A 4 2.18 28.31 -5.77
CA LEU A 4 3.55 28.20 -5.22
C LEU A 4 4.50 27.36 -6.09
N GLY A 5 4.04 26.68 -7.14
CA GLY A 5 4.90 25.94 -8.08
C GLY A 5 5.66 24.72 -7.49
N LEU A 6 5.26 24.23 -6.31
CA LEU A 6 5.96 23.15 -5.57
C LEU A 6 6.06 21.83 -6.36
N CYS A 7 7.07 21.01 -6.04
CA CYS A 7 7.32 19.71 -6.67
C CYS A 7 6.32 18.61 -6.21
N GLU A 8 6.28 17.45 -6.90
CA GLU A 8 5.33 16.37 -6.54
C GLU A 8 5.55 15.85 -5.12
N GLU A 9 6.82 15.77 -4.70
CA GLU A 9 7.20 15.32 -3.37
C GLU A 9 6.74 16.30 -2.28
N GLU A 10 6.83 17.61 -2.53
CA GLU A 10 6.32 18.63 -1.59
C GLU A 10 4.79 18.59 -1.52
N PHE A 11 4.13 18.33 -2.65
CA PHE A 11 2.68 18.14 -2.69
C PHE A 11 2.25 16.89 -1.90
N ALA A 12 2.92 15.77 -2.13
CA ALA A 12 2.70 14.52 -1.40
C ALA A 12 2.96 14.71 0.09
N THR A 13 4.06 15.37 0.45
CA THR A 13 4.42 15.69 1.85
C THR A 13 3.33 16.52 2.51
N PHE A 14 2.86 17.59 1.85
CA PHE A 14 1.78 18.42 2.38
C PHE A 14 0.47 17.65 2.57
N ALA A 15 0.08 16.84 1.58
CA ALA A 15 -1.14 16.06 1.65
C ALA A 15 -1.05 15.01 2.77
N LYS A 16 0.08 14.31 2.87
CA LYS A 16 0.43 13.43 4.00
C LYS A 16 0.35 14.15 5.33
N ASP A 17 0.86 15.38 5.41
CA ASP A 17 0.88 16.18 6.63
C ASP A 17 -0.48 16.76 7.02
N THR A 18 -1.34 17.06 6.06
CA THR A 18 -2.59 17.80 6.31
C THR A 18 -3.75 16.84 6.49
N PHE A 19 -3.81 15.78 5.68
CA PHE A 19 -4.94 14.86 5.64
C PHE A 19 -4.65 13.52 6.31
N PHE A 20 -3.39 13.07 6.29
CA PHE A 20 -2.97 11.77 6.84
C PHE A 20 -2.09 11.95 8.10
N ARG A 21 -2.40 12.96 8.92
CA ARG A 21 -1.58 13.33 10.08
C ARG A 21 -1.80 12.37 11.25
N GLY A 22 -0.85 11.44 11.43
CA GLY A 22 -0.53 10.82 12.72
C GLY A 22 0.51 11.63 13.49
N GLU A 23 0.90 11.17 14.68
CA GLU A 23 1.97 11.78 15.47
C GLU A 23 3.27 11.92 14.68
N ARG A 24 4.02 13.01 14.93
CA ARG A 24 5.36 13.22 14.38
C ARG A 24 6.27 12.10 14.92
N ARG A 25 7.14 11.53 14.07
CA ARG A 25 8.02 10.39 14.39
C ARG A 25 8.49 10.45 15.85
N SER A 26 8.06 9.49 16.65
CA SER A 26 8.61 9.27 17.98
C SER A 26 9.91 8.51 17.79
N ALA A 27 11.05 9.15 17.98
CA ALA A 27 12.34 8.45 18.07
C ALA A 27 12.43 7.54 19.31
N ALA A 28 11.43 7.58 20.22
CA ALA A 28 11.39 6.74 21.39
C ALA A 28 10.91 5.33 21.01
N ILE A 29 11.75 4.33 21.34
CA ILE A 29 11.41 2.91 21.27
C ILE A 29 10.17 2.67 22.14
N SER A 30 9.09 2.19 21.54
CA SER A 30 7.88 1.91 22.31
C SER A 30 8.05 0.66 23.17
N GLU A 31 7.79 0.78 24.48
CA GLU A 31 7.76 -0.38 25.39
C GLU A 31 6.40 -1.08 25.47
N ASP A 32 5.35 -0.40 24.98
CA ASP A 32 3.93 -0.72 25.21
C ASP A 32 3.36 -1.83 24.32
N ARG A 33 4.14 -2.35 23.35
CA ARG A 33 3.74 -3.37 22.37
C ARG A 33 2.53 -2.99 21.51
N ARG A 34 2.24 -1.70 21.34
CA ARG A 34 1.16 -1.24 20.47
C ARG A 34 1.66 -1.01 19.05
N TRP A 35 0.81 -1.32 18.08
CA TRP A 35 1.05 -0.98 16.68
C TRP A 35 1.03 0.54 16.52
N ARG A 36 2.08 1.09 15.90
CA ARG A 36 2.17 2.50 15.56
C ARG A 36 2.48 2.60 14.07
N ALA A 37 1.58 3.22 13.31
CA ALA A 37 1.86 3.55 11.93
C ALA A 37 2.86 4.70 11.91
N GLU A 38 4.02 4.47 11.31
CA GLU A 38 5.08 5.47 11.22
C GLU A 38 5.30 5.89 9.77
N ARG A 39 5.27 7.21 9.55
CA ARG A 39 5.39 7.81 8.23
C ARG A 39 6.82 7.73 7.71
N MET A 40 7.00 7.10 6.55
CA MET A 40 8.23 7.17 5.79
C MET A 40 8.11 8.19 4.65
N LEU A 41 9.23 8.86 4.33
CA LEU A 41 9.30 9.75 3.18
C LEU A 41 10.08 9.01 2.10
N GLN A 42 9.42 8.81 0.96
CA GLN A 42 10.05 8.39 -0.30
C GLN A 42 10.89 7.10 -0.22
N LEU A 43 10.39 6.06 0.45
CA LEU A 43 11.11 4.79 0.48
C LEU A 43 10.96 4.04 -0.86
N VAL A 44 11.98 4.14 -1.70
CA VAL A 44 12.06 3.37 -2.95
C VAL A 44 12.69 2.01 -2.70
N CYS A 45 11.87 0.95 -2.62
CA CYS A 45 12.34 -0.43 -2.46
C CYS A 45 11.97 -1.31 -3.66
N PRO A 46 12.66 -1.17 -4.81
CA PRO A 46 12.36 -2.00 -5.97
C PRO A 46 12.65 -3.48 -5.65
N PRO A 47 11.85 -4.42 -6.19
CA PRO A 47 12.15 -5.85 -6.12
C PRO A 47 13.58 -6.10 -6.63
N ARG A 48 14.38 -6.88 -5.89
CA ARG A 48 15.72 -7.35 -6.29
C ARG A 48 15.71 -8.87 -6.29
N GLU A 49 16.57 -9.51 -7.09
CA GLU A 49 16.64 -10.98 -7.18
C GLU A 49 16.90 -11.67 -5.82
N ASN A 50 17.60 -10.97 -4.92
CA ASN A 50 17.89 -11.42 -3.56
C ASN A 50 16.98 -10.79 -2.50
N ALA A 51 16.00 -9.97 -2.89
CA ALA A 51 14.98 -9.47 -1.98
C ALA A 51 13.88 -10.51 -1.87
N HIS A 52 13.24 -10.56 -0.70
CA HIS A 52 12.06 -11.40 -0.55
C HIS A 52 11.00 -10.98 -1.57
N TRP A 53 10.80 -9.67 -1.80
CA TRP A 53 9.79 -9.08 -2.70
C TRP A 53 9.90 -9.55 -4.15
N ARG A 54 8.80 -10.12 -4.64
CA ARG A 54 8.68 -10.65 -6.00
C ARG A 54 7.75 -9.78 -6.83
N VAL A 55 8.12 -9.59 -8.09
CA VAL A 55 7.24 -9.02 -9.10
C VAL A 55 6.14 -10.05 -9.41
N PRO A 56 4.85 -9.68 -9.45
CA PRO A 56 3.80 -10.57 -9.92
C PRO A 56 4.14 -11.11 -11.32
N PRO A 57 3.79 -12.37 -11.63
CA PRO A 57 4.00 -12.90 -12.97
C PRO A 57 3.22 -12.04 -13.98
N LEU A 58 3.89 -11.63 -15.06
CA LEU A 58 3.25 -10.91 -16.15
C LEU A 58 2.29 -11.85 -16.88
N VAL A 59 1.04 -11.43 -17.02
CA VAL A 59 0.04 -12.16 -17.81
C VAL A 59 0.32 -11.99 -19.31
N ASP A 60 0.98 -10.89 -19.70
CA ASP A 60 1.36 -10.58 -21.07
C ASP A 60 2.76 -9.89 -21.09
N PRO A 61 3.77 -10.41 -21.82
CA PRO A 61 5.13 -9.87 -21.83
C PRO A 61 5.26 -8.60 -22.68
N GLY A 62 4.59 -7.52 -22.27
CA GLY A 62 4.82 -6.17 -22.77
C GLY A 62 6.03 -5.50 -22.08
N PRO A 63 6.49 -4.33 -22.57
CA PRO A 63 7.60 -3.60 -21.96
C PRO A 63 7.22 -3.17 -20.53
N ALA A 64 7.81 -3.84 -19.53
CA ALA A 64 7.59 -3.53 -18.12
C ALA A 64 8.27 -2.19 -17.77
N ALA A 65 7.49 -1.19 -17.39
CA ALA A 65 8.03 0.03 -16.83
C ALA A 65 8.66 -0.27 -15.47
N ALA A 66 9.93 0.09 -15.27
CA ALA A 66 10.61 0.00 -13.98
C ALA A 66 9.87 0.90 -12.97
N GLN A 67 9.08 0.29 -12.08
CA GLN A 67 8.27 1.03 -11.12
C GLN A 67 8.94 1.13 -9.76
N ARG A 68 8.91 2.35 -9.21
CA ARG A 68 9.39 2.69 -7.88
C ARG A 68 8.16 2.75 -6.97
N MET A 69 8.11 1.86 -5.99
CA MET A 69 7.06 1.88 -4.96
C MET A 69 7.48 2.76 -3.79
N ALA A 70 6.53 3.41 -3.14
CA ALA A 70 6.67 4.05 -1.84
C ALA A 70 5.72 3.36 -0.85
N GLU A 71 6.24 2.89 0.28
CA GLU A 71 5.45 2.27 1.36
C GLU A 71 5.76 2.93 2.71
N ASP A 72 4.73 3.09 3.55
CA ASP A 72 4.73 4.02 4.71
C ASP A 72 4.49 3.32 6.07
N TRP A 73 5.33 2.35 6.49
CA TRP A 73 5.22 1.71 7.82
C TRP A 73 6.61 1.40 8.41
N SER A 74 6.86 1.71 9.70
CA SER A 74 8.14 1.45 10.42
C SER A 74 7.98 0.50 11.62
N TRP A 75 9.10 -0.06 12.07
CA TRP A 75 9.19 -1.15 13.06
C TRP A 75 9.43 -0.71 14.49
N ASP A 76 9.43 0.59 14.76
CA ASP A 76 9.68 1.10 16.11
C ASP A 76 8.57 0.78 17.13
N GLY A 77 7.44 0.22 16.65
CA GLY A 77 6.44 -0.45 17.49
C GLY A 77 6.81 -1.87 17.98
N PHE A 78 7.83 -2.53 17.39
CA PHE A 78 8.25 -3.88 17.78
C PHE A 78 9.46 -3.87 18.72
N LYS A 79 9.42 -4.71 19.77
CA LYS A 79 10.57 -4.86 20.69
C LYS A 79 11.81 -5.36 19.94
N PRO A 80 12.99 -4.76 20.13
CA PRO A 80 14.23 -5.14 19.46
C PRO A 80 14.50 -6.65 19.46
N ARG A 81 14.22 -7.32 20.59
CA ARG A 81 14.43 -8.76 20.77
C ARG A 81 13.58 -9.68 19.88
N TYR A 82 12.52 -9.19 19.25
CA TYR A 82 11.64 -10.01 18.41
C TYR A 82 11.69 -9.63 16.93
N ARG A 83 12.35 -8.51 16.60
CA ARG A 83 12.45 -8.02 15.21
C ARG A 83 13.01 -9.09 14.27
N PHE A 84 14.01 -9.86 14.73
CA PHE A 84 14.61 -10.95 13.94
C PHE A 84 13.64 -12.09 13.57
N GLN A 85 12.62 -12.36 14.39
CA GLN A 85 11.62 -13.41 14.12
C GLN A 85 10.58 -12.95 13.09
N ILE A 86 10.27 -11.65 13.10
CA ILE A 86 9.24 -11.06 12.24
C ILE A 86 9.84 -10.69 10.88
N GLN A 87 11.15 -10.40 10.82
CA GLN A 87 11.92 -10.10 9.60
C GLN A 87 11.78 -11.19 8.53
N ASN A 88 11.52 -12.43 8.95
CA ASN A 88 11.34 -13.58 8.06
C ASN A 88 9.87 -13.97 7.81
N CYS A 89 8.92 -13.38 8.54
CA CYS A 89 7.49 -13.76 8.52
C CYS A 89 6.59 -12.71 7.88
N THR A 90 7.14 -11.55 7.54
CA THR A 90 6.45 -10.45 6.84
C THR A 90 7.40 -9.91 5.79
N PHE A 91 6.90 -9.61 4.58
CA PHE A 91 7.74 -9.14 3.48
C PHE A 91 8.28 -7.75 3.79
N VAL A 92 9.50 -7.72 4.30
CA VAL A 92 10.13 -6.57 4.90
C VAL A 92 11.59 -6.54 4.50
N LYS A 93 12.04 -5.45 3.91
CA LYS A 93 13.44 -5.08 3.98
C LYS A 93 13.66 -4.41 5.34
N ASP A 94 14.34 -5.09 6.25
CA ASP A 94 14.84 -4.65 7.57
C ASP A 94 13.80 -4.16 8.62
N TRP A 95 12.79 -3.37 8.24
CA TRP A 95 11.98 -2.53 9.14
C TRP A 95 10.69 -1.94 8.50
N ILE A 96 10.03 -2.62 7.55
CA ILE A 96 8.88 -2.10 6.79
C ILE A 96 7.82 -3.17 6.50
N THR A 97 6.58 -3.01 6.99
CA THR A 97 5.47 -3.92 6.65
C THR A 97 4.78 -3.52 5.35
N CYS A 98 4.52 -4.50 4.48
CA CYS A 98 3.76 -4.34 3.22
C CYS A 98 2.29 -3.97 3.52
N PRO A 99 1.84 -2.73 3.23
CA PRO A 99 0.54 -2.27 3.66
C PRO A 99 -0.58 -2.91 2.86
N TYR A 100 -1.74 -3.07 3.48
CA TYR A 100 -3.00 -3.34 2.78
C TYR A 100 -3.57 -2.07 2.13
N PHE A 101 -2.83 -0.97 2.13
CA PHE A 101 -3.24 0.34 1.62
C PHE A 101 -2.07 1.08 0.94
N THR A 102 -2.25 1.51 -0.30
CA THR A 102 -1.25 2.30 -1.06
C THR A 102 -1.82 3.64 -1.48
N ILE A 103 -1.02 4.71 -1.43
CA ILE A 103 -1.46 6.04 -1.87
C ILE A 103 -0.51 6.54 -2.96
N GLU A 104 -1.07 6.98 -4.08
CA GLU A 104 -0.36 7.65 -5.16
C GLU A 104 -0.78 9.12 -5.24
N PHE A 105 0.20 10.03 -5.18
CA PHE A 105 -0.02 11.46 -5.29
C PHE A 105 0.42 11.97 -6.65
N LYS A 106 -0.40 12.80 -7.29
CA LYS A 106 -0.02 13.55 -8.49
C LYS A 106 -0.38 15.01 -8.37
N ARG A 107 0.48 15.85 -8.95
CA ARG A 107 0.14 17.26 -9.18
C ARG A 107 -0.99 17.35 -10.20
N PRO A 108 -1.76 18.46 -10.25
CA PRO A 108 -2.67 18.71 -11.36
C PRO A 108 -1.87 18.79 -12.68
N GLY A 109 -2.28 18.08 -13.73
CA GLY A 109 -1.64 18.16 -15.05
C GLY A 109 -1.44 16.81 -15.75
N PRO A 110 -0.82 15.80 -15.11
CA PRO A 110 -0.81 14.44 -15.62
C PRO A 110 -2.23 13.89 -15.78
N SER A 111 -2.43 12.94 -16.69
CA SER A 111 -3.70 12.22 -16.78
C SER A 111 -3.94 11.44 -15.49
N ASP A 112 -5.17 11.46 -14.99
CA ASP A 112 -5.64 10.61 -13.89
C ASP A 112 -5.29 9.13 -14.16
N ASP A 113 -5.26 8.71 -15.42
CA ASP A 113 -4.88 7.35 -15.84
C ASP A 113 -3.46 6.96 -15.41
N VAL A 114 -2.53 7.92 -15.39
CA VAL A 114 -1.14 7.66 -14.94
C VAL A 114 -1.12 7.39 -13.45
N ALA A 115 -1.88 8.16 -12.66
CA ALA A 115 -2.01 7.93 -11.22
C ALA A 115 -2.63 6.56 -10.95
N VAL A 116 -3.69 6.21 -11.70
CA VAL A 116 -4.35 4.91 -11.57
C VAL A 116 -3.41 3.77 -11.95
N ALA A 117 -2.71 3.85 -13.08
CA ALA A 117 -1.78 2.81 -13.51
C ALA A 117 -0.66 2.59 -12.47
N GLN A 118 -0.13 3.66 -11.89
CA GLN A 118 0.93 3.57 -10.88
C GLN A 118 0.42 2.99 -9.56
N VAL A 119 -0.72 3.44 -9.05
CA VAL A 119 -1.27 2.92 -7.80
C VAL A 119 -1.71 1.46 -7.94
N VAL A 120 -2.28 1.09 -9.09
CA VAL A 120 -2.70 -0.29 -9.37
C VAL A 120 -1.49 -1.21 -9.44
N ALA A 121 -0.44 -0.78 -10.12
CA ALA A 121 0.75 -1.60 -10.23
C ALA A 121 1.44 -1.77 -8.86
N ALA A 122 1.62 -0.68 -8.10
CA ALA A 122 2.14 -0.74 -6.73
C ALA A 122 1.28 -1.65 -5.84
N GLY A 123 -0.04 -1.44 -5.83
CA GLY A 123 -0.97 -2.26 -5.05
C GLY A 123 -0.98 -3.73 -5.49
N SER A 124 -0.79 -4.03 -6.78
CA SER A 124 -0.74 -5.41 -7.29
C SER A 124 0.50 -6.16 -6.80
N ILE A 125 1.64 -5.48 -6.69
CA ILE A 125 2.88 -6.04 -6.13
C ILE A 125 2.66 -6.37 -4.66
N ALA A 126 2.15 -5.42 -3.87
CA ALA A 126 1.87 -5.63 -2.46
C ALA A 126 0.87 -6.79 -2.24
N LEU A 127 -0.20 -6.83 -3.03
CA LEU A 127 -1.23 -7.86 -3.01
C LEU A 127 -0.67 -9.25 -3.35
N TYR A 128 0.15 -9.37 -4.40
CA TYR A 128 0.77 -10.63 -4.80
C TYR A 128 1.70 -11.18 -3.71
N ASN A 129 2.51 -10.32 -3.09
CA ASN A 129 3.42 -10.75 -2.03
C ASN A 129 2.64 -11.21 -0.78
N ARG A 130 1.50 -10.58 -0.45
CA ARG A 130 0.60 -11.08 0.61
C ARG A 130 -0.07 -12.40 0.24
N HIS A 131 -0.45 -12.59 -1.02
CA HIS A 131 -0.96 -13.87 -1.52
C HIS A 131 0.08 -14.99 -1.34
N ARG A 132 1.34 -14.74 -1.74
CA ARG A 132 2.46 -15.68 -1.56
C ARG A 132 2.69 -16.03 -0.10
N LEU A 133 2.65 -15.05 0.79
CA LEU A 133 2.76 -15.28 2.23
C LEU A 133 1.61 -16.16 2.76
N ARG A 134 0.38 -15.94 2.26
CA ARG A 134 -0.77 -16.77 2.63
C ARG A 134 -0.63 -18.21 2.12
N GLU A 135 -0.18 -18.38 0.88
CA GLU A 135 0.09 -19.69 0.28
C GLU A 135 1.12 -20.48 1.10
N GLU A 136 2.22 -19.84 1.51
CA GLU A 136 3.25 -20.46 2.35
C GLU A 136 2.70 -20.85 3.73
N ALA A 137 1.91 -19.97 4.38
CA ALA A 137 1.28 -20.27 5.66
C ALA A 137 0.30 -21.45 5.58
N LEU A 138 -0.48 -21.54 4.49
CA LEU A 138 -1.39 -22.66 4.24
C LEU A 138 -0.62 -23.96 4.00
N SER A 139 0.48 -23.91 3.25
CA SER A 139 1.37 -25.07 3.04
C SER A 139 1.94 -25.61 4.36
N VAL A 140 2.42 -24.74 5.24
CA VAL A 140 2.98 -25.14 6.55
C VAL A 140 1.90 -25.73 7.46
N SER A 141 0.70 -25.15 7.45
CA SER A 141 -0.44 -25.63 8.25
C SER A 141 -1.18 -26.83 7.63
N LYS A 142 -0.77 -27.27 6.43
CA LYS A 142 -1.46 -28.30 5.62
C LYS A 142 -2.95 -27.99 5.39
N ALA A 143 -3.29 -26.71 5.38
CA ALA A 143 -4.64 -26.23 5.13
C ALA A 143 -4.84 -25.94 3.63
N GLY A 144 -6.05 -26.16 3.13
CA GLY A 144 -6.44 -25.74 1.79
C GLY A 144 -6.82 -24.27 1.74
N TRP A 145 -6.69 -23.67 0.55
CA TRP A 145 -7.17 -22.31 0.29
C TRP A 145 -8.70 -22.24 0.44
N LYS A 146 -9.18 -21.19 1.11
CA LYS A 146 -10.61 -20.92 1.29
C LYS A 146 -11.01 -19.57 0.71
N PRO A 147 -12.28 -19.34 0.36
CA PRO A 147 -12.75 -18.05 -0.14
C PRO A 147 -12.45 -16.87 0.80
N GLU A 148 -12.44 -17.11 2.11
CA GLU A 148 -12.17 -16.09 3.13
C GLU A 148 -10.71 -15.60 3.05
N ASP A 149 -9.78 -16.44 2.58
CA ASP A 149 -8.38 -16.06 2.38
C ASP A 149 -8.27 -14.94 1.35
N THR A 150 -9.03 -15.04 0.26
CA THR A 150 -9.11 -14.03 -0.80
C THR A 150 -9.67 -12.70 -0.26
N ILE A 151 -10.62 -12.76 0.66
CA ILE A 151 -11.22 -11.57 1.31
C ILE A 151 -10.20 -10.89 2.23
N ALA A 152 -9.49 -11.67 3.04
CA ALA A 152 -8.47 -11.16 3.95
C ALA A 152 -7.28 -10.51 3.22
N LEU A 153 -7.07 -10.87 1.96
CA LEU A 153 -5.98 -10.36 1.13
C LEU A 153 -6.31 -9.05 0.41
N ARG A 154 -7.51 -8.48 0.52
CA ARG A 154 -7.87 -7.21 -0.15
C ARG A 154 -6.79 -6.15 0.04
N HIS A 155 -6.55 -5.40 -1.03
CA HIS A 155 -5.66 -4.24 -1.02
C HIS A 155 -6.47 -3.00 -1.36
N TYR A 156 -6.32 -1.95 -0.59
CA TYR A 156 -6.92 -0.68 -0.86
C TYR A 156 -5.90 0.24 -1.51
N ALA A 157 -6.36 1.13 -2.37
CA ALA A 157 -5.50 2.11 -3.01
C ALA A 157 -6.21 3.46 -3.05
N LEU A 158 -5.43 4.53 -3.02
CA LEU A 158 -5.91 5.90 -3.15
C LEU A 158 -5.10 6.61 -4.22
N THR A 159 -5.76 7.18 -5.22
CA THR A 159 -5.15 8.18 -6.09
C THR A 159 -5.56 9.56 -5.60
N PHE A 160 -4.60 10.46 -5.38
CA PHE A 160 -4.84 11.83 -4.96
C PHE A 160 -4.20 12.79 -5.98
N VAL A 161 -5.01 13.30 -6.90
CA VAL A 161 -4.56 14.11 -8.06
C VAL A 161 -5.09 15.53 -7.93
N GLY A 162 -4.20 16.49 -7.64
CA GLY A 162 -4.65 17.82 -7.26
C GLY A 162 -5.56 17.75 -6.03
N PRO A 163 -6.75 18.35 -6.04
CA PRO A 163 -7.66 18.23 -4.90
C PRO A 163 -8.58 16.99 -4.98
N LYS A 164 -8.54 16.22 -6.07
CA LYS A 164 -9.41 15.06 -6.28
C LYS A 164 -8.81 13.82 -5.66
N PHE A 165 -9.65 12.97 -5.08
CA PHE A 165 -9.26 11.66 -4.60
C PHE A 165 -10.18 10.56 -5.15
N VAL A 166 -9.63 9.37 -5.32
CA VAL A 166 -10.39 8.16 -5.68
C VAL A 166 -9.86 6.97 -4.89
N PHE A 167 -10.74 6.30 -4.16
CA PHE A 167 -10.43 5.02 -3.52
C PHE A 167 -10.69 3.86 -4.47
N TRP A 168 -9.80 2.88 -4.38
CA TRP A 168 -9.79 1.68 -5.19
C TRP A 168 -9.65 0.47 -4.27
N ILE A 169 -10.20 -0.66 -4.70
CA ILE A 169 -9.95 -1.96 -4.11
C ILE A 169 -9.34 -2.88 -5.18
N LEU A 170 -8.24 -3.52 -4.83
CA LEU A 170 -7.65 -4.61 -5.59
C LEU A 170 -7.94 -5.92 -4.86
N GLN A 171 -8.47 -6.87 -5.61
CA GLN A 171 -8.80 -8.20 -5.10
C GLN A 171 -8.02 -9.25 -5.89
N PRO A 172 -7.45 -10.26 -5.21
CA PRO A 172 -6.73 -11.31 -5.91
C PRO A 172 -7.73 -12.18 -6.66
N LEU A 173 -7.41 -12.49 -7.93
CA LEU A 173 -8.09 -13.50 -8.71
C LEU A 173 -7.23 -14.77 -8.65
N VAL A 174 -7.75 -15.79 -7.98
CA VAL A 174 -7.08 -17.07 -7.76
C VAL A 174 -7.79 -18.20 -8.48
N GLY A 175 -7.05 -19.23 -8.88
CA GLY A 175 -7.59 -20.47 -9.41
C GLY A 175 -8.17 -21.37 -8.31
N PRO A 176 -8.77 -22.52 -8.70
CA PRO A 176 -9.35 -23.48 -7.75
C PRO A 176 -8.37 -24.00 -6.69
N SER A 177 -7.07 -24.05 -7.02
CA SER A 177 -5.99 -24.46 -6.12
C SER A 177 -5.43 -23.34 -5.24
N GLY A 178 -6.01 -22.13 -5.31
CA GLY A 178 -5.43 -20.93 -4.69
C GLY A 178 -4.30 -20.30 -5.50
N ALA A 179 -3.92 -20.86 -6.66
CA ALA A 179 -2.87 -20.30 -7.50
C ALA A 179 -3.22 -18.90 -8.00
N TRP A 180 -2.28 -17.96 -7.91
CA TRP A 180 -2.46 -16.59 -8.40
C TRP A 180 -2.68 -16.57 -9.92
N LYS A 181 -3.67 -15.80 -10.38
CA LYS A 181 -3.86 -15.48 -11.80
C LYS A 181 -3.52 -14.03 -12.08
N CYS A 182 -4.22 -13.12 -11.41
CA CYS A 182 -4.07 -11.67 -11.55
C CYS A 182 -4.78 -10.97 -10.39
N CYS A 183 -4.99 -9.65 -10.50
CA CYS A 183 -5.85 -8.90 -9.60
C CYS A 183 -6.94 -8.15 -10.35
N LYS A 184 -8.11 -8.01 -9.73
CA LYS A 184 -9.19 -7.15 -10.19
C LYS A 184 -9.13 -5.83 -9.43
N THR A 185 -9.04 -4.71 -10.13
CA THR A 185 -9.17 -3.37 -9.56
C THR A 185 -10.60 -2.87 -9.74
N THR A 186 -11.20 -2.34 -8.68
CA THR A 186 -12.54 -1.73 -8.72
C THR A 186 -12.50 -0.36 -8.04
N ARG A 187 -13.13 0.66 -8.64
CA ARG A 187 -13.32 1.96 -8.00
C ARG A 187 -14.36 1.84 -6.88
N LEU A 188 -14.05 2.33 -5.69
CA LEU A 188 -14.97 2.35 -4.56
C LEU A 188 -15.75 3.68 -4.52
N CYS A 189 -15.03 4.79 -4.36
CA CYS A 189 -15.61 6.12 -4.29
C CYS A 189 -14.58 7.16 -4.76
N GLY A 190 -15.00 8.40 -4.94
CA GLY A 190 -14.08 9.50 -5.16
C GLY A 190 -14.81 10.83 -5.16
N ALA A 191 -14.14 11.88 -4.71
CA ALA A 191 -14.69 13.23 -4.62
C ALA A 191 -13.56 14.26 -4.76
N ASP A 192 -13.89 15.53 -4.51
CA ASP A 192 -12.96 16.65 -4.52
C ASP A 192 -12.83 17.23 -3.10
N CYS A 193 -11.61 17.37 -2.60
CA CYS A 193 -11.30 17.98 -1.30
C CYS A 193 -11.34 19.53 -1.35
N THR A 194 -11.99 20.13 -2.34
CA THR A 194 -12.27 21.59 -2.37
C THR A 194 -13.37 22.01 -1.40
N ASP A 195 -14.17 21.08 -0.90
CA ASP A 195 -15.23 21.35 0.09
C ASP A 195 -15.15 20.41 1.30
N GLU A 196 -15.90 20.76 2.35
CA GLU A 196 -15.91 20.02 3.60
C GLU A 196 -16.46 18.59 3.43
N PHE A 197 -17.43 18.40 2.53
CA PHE A 197 -18.04 17.10 2.29
C PHE A 197 -17.01 16.12 1.71
N GLY A 198 -16.26 16.53 0.69
CA GLY A 198 -15.22 15.69 0.09
C GLY A 198 -14.11 15.33 1.08
N VAL A 199 -13.70 16.26 1.95
CA VAL A 199 -12.73 15.95 3.02
C VAL A 199 -13.29 14.92 4.02
N ARG A 200 -14.55 15.07 4.45
CA ARG A 200 -15.20 14.12 5.37
C ARG A 200 -15.35 12.72 4.76
N GLU A 201 -15.71 12.63 3.48
CA GLU A 201 -15.80 11.36 2.77
C GLU A 201 -14.45 10.66 2.70
N MET A 202 -13.38 11.41 2.39
CA MET A 202 -12.03 10.86 2.36
C MET A 202 -11.59 10.29 3.72
N LEU A 203 -11.85 11.03 4.81
CA LEU A 203 -11.53 10.60 6.16
C LEU A 203 -12.35 9.36 6.57
N THR A 204 -13.63 9.33 6.22
CA THR A 204 -14.52 8.20 6.51
C THR A 204 -14.00 6.93 5.86
N TRP A 205 -13.66 6.97 4.57
CA TRP A 205 -13.11 5.81 3.86
C TRP A 205 -11.74 5.40 4.36
N THR A 206 -10.86 6.36 4.67
CA THR A 206 -9.55 6.07 5.28
C THR A 206 -9.74 5.32 6.60
N ASN A 207 -10.62 5.79 7.47
CA ASN A 207 -10.91 5.15 8.74
C ASN A 207 -11.54 3.76 8.57
N GLU A 208 -12.45 3.59 7.61
CA GLU A 208 -13.09 2.30 7.34
C GLU A 208 -12.08 1.25 6.83
N ILE A 209 -11.10 1.67 6.03
CA ILE A 209 -10.01 0.78 5.57
C ILE A 209 -9.11 0.32 6.74
N HIS A 210 -8.99 1.13 7.79
CA HIS A 210 -8.15 0.84 8.95
C HIS A 210 -8.88 0.17 10.12
N ARG A 211 -10.19 -0.07 10.00
CA ARG A 211 -10.98 -0.85 10.98
C ARG A 211 -10.76 -2.35 10.82
#